data_AF-A0A8T7L7W9-F1
#
_entry.id   AF-A0A8T7L7W9-F1
#
_cell.length_a   1.000
_cell.length_b   1.000
_cell.length_c   1.000
_cell.angle_alpha   90.00
_cell.angle_beta   90.00
_cell.angle_gamma   90.00
#
_symmetry.space_group_name_H-M   'P 1'
#
loop_
_entity.id
_entity.type
_entity.pdbx_description
1 polymer ?
#
loop_
_entity_poly.entity_id
_entity_poly.type
_entity_poly.pdbx_seq_one_letter_code
_entity_poly.pdbx_strand_id
1 'polypeptide(L)'
;YAARWPALRDVPFCLAVGDGAAANVGSGCVDESRIALTVGTTAALRVVSGEILPHVPDGLWGYRVDALYHLIGGATSEGGNIYRWIRETLRLDDGLDEALMQRAPDSHGLTFLPLLAGERSPGWAASATGAITGLRLSTTPLDIAQAALEGVALRLAAVADQLMPLAGPDAAVSGGGGALRRSPAWASIIANALGRPLHLLDESEITARGTAILALRALGRCGLADFPPRFAYTIEPVPAIVDILQAARERQARLYEQTIGDGAG
;
A
#
# COMPACT_ATOMS: atom_id res chain seq x y z
N TYR A 1 -23.46 -27.90 6.09
CA TYR A 1 -23.96 -26.53 5.78
C TYR A 1 -25.41 -26.54 5.32
N ALA A 2 -25.84 -27.43 4.40
CA ALA A 2 -27.19 -27.45 3.82
C ALA A 2 -28.36 -27.59 4.82
N ALA A 3 -28.14 -28.20 5.99
CA ALA A 3 -29.12 -28.24 7.07
C ALA A 3 -29.22 -26.91 7.84
N ARG A 4 -28.11 -26.16 7.94
CA ARG A 4 -28.03 -24.87 8.63
C ARG A 4 -28.47 -23.71 7.72
N TRP A 5 -28.21 -23.82 6.41
CA TRP A 5 -28.59 -22.84 5.39
C TRP A 5 -29.25 -23.53 4.18
N PRO A 6 -30.55 -23.84 4.25
CA PRO A 6 -31.25 -24.57 3.19
C PRO A 6 -31.21 -23.87 1.82
N ALA A 7 -31.19 -22.53 1.81
CA ALA A 7 -31.11 -21.73 0.60
C ALA A 7 -29.80 -21.92 -0.19
N LEU A 8 -28.75 -22.47 0.43
CA LEU A 8 -27.45 -22.70 -0.20
C LEU A 8 -27.23 -24.16 -0.61
N ARG A 9 -28.22 -25.05 -0.42
CA ARG A 9 -28.06 -26.50 -0.61
C ARG A 9 -27.52 -26.87 -1.99
N ASP A 10 -28.01 -26.22 -3.03
CA ASP A 10 -27.70 -26.55 -4.42
C ASP A 10 -26.71 -25.54 -5.04
N VAL A 11 -26.14 -24.64 -4.22
CA VAL A 11 -25.18 -23.65 -4.68
C VAL A 11 -23.79 -24.31 -4.80
N PRO A 12 -23.11 -24.20 -5.95
CA PRO A 12 -21.75 -24.71 -6.10
C PRO A 12 -20.81 -24.12 -5.06
N PHE A 13 -20.02 -24.97 -4.40
CA PHE A 13 -19.00 -24.52 -3.46
C PHE A 13 -17.68 -24.25 -4.20
N CYS A 14 -17.25 -22.99 -4.22
CA CYS A 14 -15.94 -22.60 -4.71
C CYS A 14 -14.89 -22.72 -3.59
N LEU A 15 -13.64 -23.03 -3.96
CA LEU A 15 -12.53 -23.03 -3.01
C LEU A 15 -12.22 -21.61 -2.52
N ALA A 16 -11.61 -21.53 -1.34
CA ALA A 16 -11.18 -20.27 -0.77
C ALA A 16 -10.13 -19.57 -1.67
N VAL A 17 -10.20 -18.25 -1.71
CA VAL A 17 -9.26 -17.38 -2.41
C VAL A 17 -8.46 -16.56 -1.39
N GLY A 18 -7.20 -16.26 -1.71
CA GLY A 18 -6.38 -15.37 -0.90
C GLY A 18 -7.00 -13.98 -0.82
N ASP A 19 -6.97 -13.38 0.37
CA ASP A 19 -7.56 -12.06 0.62
C ASP A 19 -6.94 -10.95 -0.25
N GLY A 20 -5.63 -10.99 -0.47
CA GLY A 20 -4.91 -10.05 -1.33
C GLY A 20 -5.29 -10.17 -2.81
N ALA A 21 -5.43 -11.40 -3.34
CA ALA A 21 -5.92 -11.63 -4.69
C ALA A 21 -7.36 -11.13 -4.86
N ALA A 22 -8.24 -11.44 -3.89
CA ALA A 22 -9.60 -10.94 -3.90
C ALA A 22 -9.64 -9.41 -3.82
N ALA A 23 -8.88 -8.78 -2.92
CA ALA A 23 -8.79 -7.32 -2.83
C ALA A 23 -8.27 -6.68 -4.12
N ASN A 24 -7.31 -7.29 -4.82
CA ASN A 24 -6.78 -6.79 -6.09
C ASN A 24 -7.87 -6.77 -7.17
N VAL A 25 -8.55 -7.91 -7.36
CA VAL A 25 -9.63 -8.05 -8.33
C VAL A 25 -10.79 -7.12 -7.97
N GLY A 26 -11.14 -7.04 -6.69
CA GLY A 26 -12.18 -6.15 -6.20
C GLY A 26 -11.84 -4.67 -6.31
N SER A 27 -10.56 -4.32 -6.38
CA SER A 27 -10.09 -2.97 -6.69
C SER A 27 -10.11 -2.66 -8.19
N GLY A 28 -10.46 -3.64 -9.04
CA GLY A 28 -10.42 -3.51 -10.49
C GLY A 28 -9.00 -3.49 -11.06
N CYS A 29 -7.99 -3.87 -10.27
CA CYS A 29 -6.62 -4.06 -10.73
C CYS A 29 -6.47 -5.53 -11.15
N VAL A 30 -6.79 -5.80 -12.40
CA VAL A 30 -6.92 -7.18 -12.94
C VAL A 30 -5.91 -7.48 -14.05
N ASP A 31 -5.04 -6.52 -14.33
CA ASP A 31 -3.98 -6.57 -15.34
C ASP A 31 -2.84 -5.61 -14.94
N GLU A 32 -1.82 -5.53 -15.80
CA GLU A 32 -0.60 -4.77 -15.60
C GLU A 32 -0.81 -3.25 -15.71
N SER A 33 -1.99 -2.77 -16.12
CA SER A 33 -2.25 -1.33 -16.26
C SER A 33 -2.46 -0.62 -14.92
N ARG A 34 -2.61 -1.34 -13.82
CA ARG A 34 -2.88 -0.76 -12.49
C ARG A 34 -2.20 -1.51 -11.36
N ILE A 35 -1.65 -0.74 -10.43
CA ILE A 35 -1.17 -1.24 -9.15
C ILE A 35 -2.26 -1.04 -8.11
N ALA A 36 -2.64 -2.09 -7.39
CA ALA A 36 -3.55 -1.97 -6.25
C ALA A 36 -2.76 -1.58 -5.00
N LEU A 37 -3.15 -0.48 -4.36
CA LEU A 37 -2.69 -0.09 -3.03
C LEU A 37 -3.81 -0.37 -2.02
N THR A 38 -3.51 -1.16 -0.99
CA THR A 38 -4.41 -1.32 0.16
C THR A 38 -3.71 -0.80 1.41
N VAL A 39 -4.33 0.16 2.11
CA VAL A 39 -3.84 0.65 3.42
C VAL A 39 -4.88 0.35 4.49
N GLY A 40 -4.67 -0.77 5.18
CA GLY A 40 -5.39 -1.17 6.38
C GLY A 40 -4.55 -0.87 7.62
N THR A 41 -4.51 -1.79 8.59
CA THR A 41 -3.53 -1.74 9.68
C THR A 41 -2.10 -1.74 9.14
N THR A 42 -1.84 -2.55 8.12
CA THR A 42 -0.61 -2.60 7.33
C THR A 42 -0.89 -2.08 5.91
N ALA A 43 0.15 -1.90 5.07
CA ALA A 43 -0.06 -1.54 3.67
C ALA A 43 0.55 -2.57 2.69
N ALA A 44 0.04 -2.60 1.46
CA ALA A 44 0.55 -3.46 0.40
C ALA A 44 0.25 -2.89 -0.98
N LEU A 45 1.21 -3.08 -1.90
CA LEU A 45 1.13 -2.76 -3.32
C LEU A 45 1.23 -4.04 -4.12
N ARG A 46 0.40 -4.18 -5.16
CA ARG A 46 0.25 -5.45 -5.88
C ARG A 46 -0.14 -5.23 -7.35
N VAL A 47 0.33 -6.13 -8.21
CA VAL A 47 0.02 -6.19 -9.64
C VAL A 47 -0.50 -7.59 -9.96
N VAL A 48 -1.55 -7.66 -10.76
CA VAL A 48 -1.99 -8.91 -11.38
C VAL A 48 -1.40 -8.97 -12.78
N SER A 49 -0.84 -10.11 -13.14
CA SER A 49 -0.31 -10.32 -14.49
C SER A 49 -0.75 -11.68 -15.05
N GLY A 50 -0.89 -11.73 -16.37
CA GLY A 50 -1.08 -12.96 -17.12
C GLY A 50 0.23 -13.65 -17.52
N GLU A 51 1.37 -12.96 -17.41
CA GLU A 51 2.68 -13.47 -17.84
C GLU A 51 3.42 -14.17 -16.70
N ILE A 52 3.61 -15.49 -16.77
CA ILE A 52 4.33 -16.21 -15.71
C ILE A 52 5.77 -15.68 -15.60
N LEU A 53 6.05 -14.97 -14.51
CA LEU A 53 7.41 -14.57 -14.19
C LEU A 53 8.25 -15.81 -13.82
N PRO A 54 9.43 -16.00 -14.44
CA PRO A 54 10.32 -17.09 -14.07
C PRO A 54 10.90 -16.93 -12.66
N HIS A 55 10.95 -15.69 -12.16
CA HIS A 55 11.46 -15.35 -10.84
C HIS A 55 10.71 -14.11 -10.31
N VAL A 56 10.32 -14.16 -9.03
CA VAL A 56 9.75 -13.00 -8.31
C VAL A 56 10.93 -12.16 -7.79
N PRO A 57 11.01 -10.85 -8.08
CA PRO A 57 12.11 -10.01 -7.63
C PRO A 57 12.33 -10.07 -6.12
N ASP A 58 13.60 -10.03 -5.70
CA ASP A 58 13.96 -9.96 -4.28
C ASP A 58 13.29 -8.76 -3.60
N GLY A 59 12.64 -9.04 -2.47
CA GLY A 59 11.83 -8.06 -1.74
C GLY A 59 10.33 -8.11 -2.02
N LEU A 60 9.93 -8.75 -3.11
CA LEU A 60 8.53 -9.01 -3.45
C LEU A 60 8.14 -10.46 -3.11
N TRP A 61 6.84 -10.72 -3.15
CA TRP A 61 6.24 -12.05 -3.03
C TRP A 61 5.23 -12.26 -4.16
N GLY A 62 4.94 -13.51 -4.50
CA GLY A 62 3.97 -13.83 -5.54
C GLY A 62 3.19 -15.12 -5.30
N TYR A 63 1.94 -15.15 -5.72
CA TYR A 63 1.09 -16.35 -5.70
C TYR A 63 0.00 -16.29 -6.78
N ARG A 64 -0.69 -17.40 -7.04
CA ARG A 64 -1.69 -17.47 -8.11
C ARG A 64 -3.02 -16.85 -7.71
N VAL A 65 -3.63 -16.09 -8.62
CA VAL A 65 -5.03 -15.64 -8.51
C VAL A 65 -5.94 -16.74 -9.03
N ASP A 66 -5.63 -17.28 -10.20
CA ASP A 66 -6.35 -18.40 -10.81
C ASP A 66 -5.42 -19.24 -11.73
N ALA A 67 -6.00 -19.98 -12.67
CA ALA A 67 -5.26 -20.80 -13.61
C ALA A 67 -4.33 -19.99 -14.55
N LEU A 68 -4.70 -18.75 -14.86
CA LEU A 68 -4.10 -17.88 -15.87
C LEU A 68 -3.36 -16.70 -15.26
N TYR A 69 -3.80 -16.21 -14.11
CA TYR A 69 -3.30 -14.99 -13.50
C TYR A 69 -2.55 -15.27 -12.21
N HIS A 70 -1.52 -14.46 -11.98
CA HIS A 70 -0.75 -14.44 -10.74
C HIS A 70 -0.69 -13.03 -10.20
N LEU A 71 -0.49 -12.95 -8.89
CA LEU A 71 -0.41 -11.73 -8.12
C LEU A 71 1.01 -11.59 -7.61
N ILE A 72 1.62 -10.45 -7.87
CA ILE A 72 2.94 -10.11 -7.35
C ILE A 72 2.78 -8.85 -6.52
N GLY A 73 3.46 -8.78 -5.38
CA GLY A 73 3.31 -7.64 -4.49
C GLY A 73 4.42 -7.52 -3.47
N GLY A 74 4.41 -6.36 -2.83
CA GLY A 74 5.17 -6.13 -1.61
C GLY A 74 4.25 -5.57 -0.54
N ALA A 75 4.62 -5.79 0.72
CA ALA A 75 3.84 -5.31 1.86
C ALA A 75 4.74 -4.66 2.91
N THR A 76 4.30 -3.54 3.48
CA THR A 76 4.93 -2.87 4.61
C THR A 76 4.20 -3.28 5.89
N SER A 77 4.92 -3.53 6.99
CA SER A 77 4.27 -3.83 8.28
C SER A 77 3.49 -2.62 8.82
N GLU A 78 3.86 -1.44 8.34
CA GLU A 78 3.31 -0.16 8.71
C GLU A 78 2.28 0.33 7.68
N GLY A 79 1.11 0.64 8.20
CA GLY A 79 -0.02 1.27 7.52
C GLY A 79 -0.76 2.12 8.55
N GLY A 80 -2.06 1.94 8.69
CA GLY A 80 -2.85 2.67 9.71
C GLY A 80 -2.40 2.44 11.16
N ASN A 81 -1.62 1.40 11.46
CA ASN A 81 -1.02 1.22 12.79
C ASN A 81 -0.01 2.33 13.14
N ILE A 82 0.81 2.81 12.20
CA ILE A 82 1.79 3.87 12.45
C ILE A 82 1.09 5.18 12.78
N TYR A 83 -0.01 5.47 12.09
CA TYR A 83 -0.84 6.65 12.31
C TYR A 83 -1.46 6.59 13.71
N ARG A 84 -2.01 5.44 14.10
CA ARG A 84 -2.55 5.25 15.45
C ARG A 84 -1.46 5.41 16.51
N TRP A 85 -0.35 4.70 16.34
CA TRP A 85 0.76 4.69 17.29
C TRP A 85 1.36 6.08 17.49
N ILE A 86 1.57 6.85 16.41
CA ILE A 86 2.18 8.18 16.51
C ILE A 86 1.25 9.16 17.23
N ARG A 87 -0.05 9.10 16.93
CA ARG A 87 -1.06 9.94 17.59
C ARG A 87 -1.12 9.66 19.09
N GLU A 88 -1.15 8.39 19.47
CA GLU A 88 -1.22 7.97 20.88
C GLU A 88 0.08 8.29 21.63
N THR A 89 1.23 7.97 21.03
CA THR A 89 2.56 8.13 21.66
C THR A 89 2.91 9.60 21.86
N LEU A 90 2.63 10.44 20.86
CA LEU A 90 2.91 11.87 20.92
C LEU A 90 1.75 12.69 21.49
N ARG A 91 0.64 12.04 21.86
CA ARG A 91 -0.58 12.66 22.39
C ARG A 91 -1.12 13.78 21.48
N LEU A 92 -1.11 13.52 20.18
CA LEU A 92 -1.67 14.43 19.19
C LEU A 92 -3.20 14.38 19.25
N ASP A 93 -3.83 15.52 19.00
CA ASP A 93 -5.29 15.62 18.94
C ASP A 93 -5.84 15.05 17.61
N ASP A 94 -7.17 15.11 17.47
CA ASP A 94 -7.86 14.65 16.27
C ASP A 94 -7.67 15.58 15.05
N GLY A 95 -6.99 16.74 15.21
CA GLY A 95 -6.71 17.71 14.15
C GLY A 95 -5.43 17.44 13.36
N LEU A 96 -4.83 16.26 13.51
CA LEU A 96 -3.57 15.90 12.86
C LEU A 96 -3.66 15.98 11.32
N ASP A 97 -4.77 15.52 10.72
CA ASP A 97 -4.90 15.52 9.26
C ASP A 97 -4.96 16.96 8.70
N GLU A 98 -5.75 17.83 9.32
CA GLU A 98 -5.84 19.24 8.95
C GLU A 98 -4.50 19.96 9.14
N ALA A 99 -3.78 19.66 10.23
CA ALA A 99 -2.46 20.20 10.48
C ALA A 99 -1.45 19.78 9.41
N LEU A 100 -1.48 18.51 8.97
CA LEU A 100 -0.62 18.00 7.91
C LEU A 100 -0.91 18.63 6.56
N MET A 101 -2.17 18.95 6.24
CA MET A 101 -2.50 19.65 4.99
C MET A 101 -1.86 21.04 4.87
N GLN A 102 -1.55 21.69 5.98
CA GLN A 102 -0.93 23.03 6.01
C GLN A 102 0.61 22.98 6.00
N ARG A 103 1.20 21.78 5.99
CA ARG A 103 2.65 21.59 6.07
C ARG A 103 3.26 21.45 4.68
N ALA A 104 4.43 22.06 4.50
CA ALA A 104 5.26 21.77 3.33
C ALA A 104 5.87 20.37 3.48
N PRO A 105 5.97 19.59 2.38
CA PRO A 105 6.59 18.26 2.40
C PRO A 105 8.03 18.33 2.91
N ASP A 106 8.46 17.35 3.70
CA ASP A 106 9.85 17.22 4.20
C ASP A 106 10.38 18.47 4.95
N SER A 107 9.51 19.35 5.41
CA SER A 107 9.89 20.61 6.08
C SER A 107 10.38 20.44 7.52
N HIS A 108 10.25 19.23 8.07
CA HIS A 108 10.62 18.89 9.45
C HIS A 108 12.13 18.66 9.65
N GLY A 109 12.90 18.42 8.58
CA GLY A 109 14.35 18.18 8.67
C GLY A 109 14.73 16.86 9.36
N LEU A 110 13.82 15.89 9.38
CA LEU A 110 13.99 14.58 10.00
C LEU A 110 14.07 13.50 8.92
N THR A 111 14.76 12.39 9.21
CA THR A 111 14.63 11.15 8.43
C THR A 111 14.07 10.07 9.34
N PHE A 112 12.96 9.45 8.94
CA PHE A 112 12.25 8.43 9.73
C PHE A 112 12.30 7.09 9.01
N LEU A 113 12.78 6.04 9.68
CA LEU A 113 12.62 4.65 9.26
C LEU A 113 11.45 4.04 10.03
N PRO A 114 10.31 3.80 9.37
CA PRO A 114 9.10 3.36 10.05
C PRO A 114 9.08 1.85 10.20
N LEU A 115 10.08 1.24 10.83
CA LEU A 115 10.21 -0.22 10.96
C LEU A 115 9.87 -0.67 12.38
N LEU A 116 8.78 -0.12 12.94
CA LEU A 116 8.41 -0.34 14.34
C LEU A 116 7.89 -1.75 14.61
N ALA A 117 7.38 -2.43 13.58
CA ALA A 117 6.92 -3.81 13.64
C ALA A 117 7.85 -4.77 12.87
N GLY A 118 9.09 -4.35 12.58
CA GLY A 118 10.00 -5.06 11.69
C GLY A 118 9.60 -4.93 10.21
N GLU A 119 10.53 -5.26 9.32
CA GLU A 119 10.29 -5.11 7.89
C GLU A 119 9.86 -6.40 7.20
N ARG A 120 8.89 -6.26 6.29
CA ARG A 120 8.57 -7.24 5.25
C ARG A 120 9.21 -6.80 3.93
N SER A 121 8.46 -6.25 2.98
CA SER A 121 9.05 -5.72 1.76
C SER A 121 9.63 -4.32 1.96
N PRO A 122 10.65 -3.91 1.18
CA PRO A 122 11.45 -4.74 0.26
C PRO A 122 12.62 -5.49 0.92
N GLY A 123 13.03 -5.16 2.15
CA GLY A 123 14.31 -5.66 2.69
C GLY A 123 14.25 -6.95 3.53
N TRP A 124 13.05 -7.44 3.86
CA TRP A 124 12.79 -8.64 4.68
C TRP A 124 13.52 -8.68 6.03
N ALA A 125 13.83 -7.51 6.58
CA ALA A 125 14.48 -7.37 7.88
C ALA A 125 13.47 -7.47 9.04
N ALA A 126 12.99 -8.68 9.33
CA ALA A 126 11.95 -8.91 10.34
C ALA A 126 12.32 -8.44 11.76
N SER A 127 13.62 -8.41 12.09
CA SER A 127 14.14 -7.93 13.38
C SER A 127 14.49 -6.43 13.39
N ALA A 128 14.28 -5.72 12.28
CA ALA A 128 14.55 -4.29 12.19
C ALA A 128 13.71 -3.51 13.22
N THR A 129 14.26 -2.38 13.64
CA THR A 129 13.58 -1.43 14.52
C THR A 129 13.53 -0.07 13.86
N GLY A 130 12.53 0.73 14.20
CA GLY A 130 12.43 2.08 13.65
C GLY A 130 13.53 3.00 14.17
N ALA A 131 13.87 4.00 13.35
CA ALA A 131 14.90 4.99 13.67
C ALA A 131 14.43 6.39 13.27
N ILE A 132 14.89 7.40 14.00
CA ILE A 132 14.66 8.81 13.70
C ILE A 132 15.99 9.53 13.82
N THR A 133 16.38 10.27 12.79
CA THR A 133 17.57 11.13 12.82
C THR A 133 17.20 12.58 12.52
N GLY A 134 18.05 13.51 12.97
CA GLY A 134 17.84 14.95 12.78
C GLY A 134 17.09 15.67 13.90
N LEU A 135 16.78 14.99 15.02
CA LEU A 135 16.10 15.61 16.16
C LEU A 135 16.88 16.82 16.70
N ARG A 136 16.15 17.89 17.02
CA ARG A 136 16.64 19.11 17.68
C ARG A 136 15.73 19.46 18.85
N LEU A 137 16.19 20.35 19.74
CA LEU A 137 15.35 20.87 20.83
C LEU A 137 14.09 21.59 20.32
N SER A 138 14.10 22.08 19.08
CA SER A 138 12.97 22.71 18.41
C SER A 138 12.01 21.72 17.73
N THR A 139 12.34 20.42 17.68
CA THR A 139 11.49 19.43 17.01
C THR A 139 10.17 19.29 17.77
N THR A 140 9.07 19.37 17.03
CA THR A 140 7.71 19.27 17.58
C THR A 140 7.12 17.87 17.38
N PRO A 141 6.06 17.51 18.14
CA PRO A 141 5.26 16.32 17.87
C PRO A 141 4.75 16.22 16.42
N LEU A 142 4.35 17.34 15.84
CA LEU A 142 3.85 17.39 14.46
C LEU A 142 4.96 17.10 13.44
N ASP A 143 6.19 17.57 13.68
CA ASP A 143 7.34 17.27 12.82
C ASP A 143 7.63 15.76 12.77
N ILE A 144 7.58 15.10 13.92
CA ILE A 144 7.78 13.64 14.01
C ILE A 144 6.63 12.90 13.32
N ALA A 145 5.38 13.35 13.50
CA ALA A 145 4.23 12.74 12.85
C ALA A 145 4.27 12.86 11.33
N GLN A 146 4.60 14.04 10.81
CA GLN A 146 4.80 14.24 9.38
C GLN A 146 5.91 13.32 8.85
N ALA A 147 7.07 13.29 9.51
CA ALA A 147 8.19 12.46 9.12
C ALA A 147 7.87 10.96 9.12
N ALA A 148 7.07 10.48 10.07
CA ALA A 148 6.65 9.08 10.14
C ALA A 148 5.72 8.70 8.99
N LEU A 149 4.74 9.54 8.68
CA LEU A 149 3.76 9.30 7.62
C LEU A 149 4.38 9.41 6.22
N GLU A 150 5.23 10.42 6.01
CA GLU A 150 6.09 10.50 4.82
C GLU A 150 6.99 9.28 4.75
N GLY A 151 7.65 8.89 5.85
CA GLY A 151 8.51 7.71 5.89
C GLY A 151 7.84 6.43 5.40
N VAL A 152 6.58 6.18 5.76
CA VAL A 152 5.82 5.02 5.26
C VAL A 152 5.53 5.16 3.77
N ALA A 153 5.15 6.35 3.31
CA ALA A 153 4.93 6.61 1.90
C ALA A 153 6.19 6.39 1.05
N LEU A 154 7.37 6.77 1.57
CA LEU A 154 8.66 6.53 0.93
C LEU A 154 9.01 5.02 0.83
N ARG A 155 8.69 4.22 1.87
CA ARG A 155 8.84 2.75 1.79
C ARG A 155 7.87 2.13 0.79
N LEU A 156 6.63 2.63 0.71
CA LEU A 156 5.68 2.20 -0.32
C LEU A 156 6.18 2.54 -1.73
N ALA A 157 6.78 3.72 -1.93
CA ALA A 157 7.43 4.07 -3.19
C ALA A 157 8.58 3.12 -3.54
N ALA A 158 9.36 2.66 -2.55
CA ALA A 158 10.38 1.64 -2.77
C ALA A 158 9.82 0.29 -3.23
N VAL A 159 8.67 -0.12 -2.70
CA VAL A 159 7.96 -1.31 -3.21
C VAL A 159 7.39 -1.06 -4.60
N ALA A 160 6.84 0.13 -4.85
CA ALA A 160 6.28 0.48 -6.16
C ALA A 160 7.34 0.41 -7.26
N ASP A 161 8.55 0.94 -7.03
CA ASP A 161 9.64 0.88 -8.00
C ASP A 161 10.01 -0.56 -8.41
N GLN A 162 9.94 -1.52 -7.48
CA GLN A 162 10.18 -2.93 -7.80
C GLN A 162 9.03 -3.56 -8.60
N LEU A 163 7.80 -3.07 -8.43
CA LEU A 163 6.62 -3.53 -9.18
C LEU A 163 6.52 -2.87 -10.56
N MET A 164 7.11 -1.70 -10.74
CA MET A 164 6.93 -0.89 -11.95
C MET A 164 7.41 -1.58 -13.24
N PRO A 165 8.53 -2.33 -13.27
CA PRO A 165 8.92 -3.12 -14.44
C PRO A 165 7.93 -4.24 -14.81
N LEU A 166 7.07 -4.63 -13.87
CA LEU A 166 6.04 -5.66 -14.04
C LEU A 166 4.67 -5.06 -14.36
N ALA A 167 4.52 -3.75 -14.14
CA ALA A 167 3.36 -2.97 -14.50
C ALA A 167 3.61 -2.27 -15.85
N GLY A 168 2.54 -1.78 -16.49
CA GLY A 168 2.66 -0.93 -17.66
C GLY A 168 3.40 0.38 -17.32
N PRO A 169 4.08 1.01 -18.31
CA PRO A 169 4.84 2.25 -18.09
C PRO A 169 3.97 3.38 -17.51
N ASP A 170 2.68 3.40 -17.89
CA ASP A 170 1.69 4.39 -17.46
C ASP A 170 0.76 3.86 -16.35
N ALA A 171 1.16 2.78 -15.66
CA ALA A 171 0.31 2.18 -14.64
C ALA A 171 -0.06 3.18 -13.55
N ALA A 172 -1.36 3.31 -13.31
CA ALA A 172 -1.89 4.15 -12.24
C ALA A 172 -2.07 3.34 -10.95
N VAL A 173 -2.18 4.03 -9.82
CA VAL A 173 -2.38 3.36 -8.52
C VAL A 173 -3.84 3.48 -8.11
N SER A 174 -4.49 2.36 -7.83
CA SER A 174 -5.84 2.34 -7.26
C SER A 174 -5.77 2.07 -5.76
N GLY A 175 -6.11 3.08 -4.96
CA GLY A 175 -6.02 3.07 -3.51
C GLY A 175 -7.33 2.69 -2.83
N GLY A 176 -7.26 1.71 -1.92
CA GLY A 176 -8.35 1.33 -1.04
C GLY A 176 -7.91 1.21 0.42
N GLY A 177 -8.89 1.06 1.32
CA GLY A 177 -8.67 0.87 2.74
C GLY A 177 -9.01 2.09 3.59
N GLY A 178 -9.44 1.82 4.83
CA GLY A 178 -9.99 2.85 5.72
C GLY A 178 -8.98 3.92 6.12
N ALA A 179 -7.67 3.65 6.09
CA ALA A 179 -6.66 4.65 6.45
C ALA A 179 -6.61 5.80 5.42
N LEU A 180 -6.63 5.48 4.12
CA LEU A 180 -6.62 6.50 3.06
C LEU A 180 -7.89 7.36 3.07
N ARG A 181 -9.05 6.76 3.38
CA ARG A 181 -10.33 7.48 3.44
C ARG A 181 -10.44 8.41 4.65
N ARG A 182 -9.82 8.05 5.78
CA ARG A 182 -9.86 8.86 7.02
C ARG A 182 -8.81 9.98 7.04
N SER A 183 -7.80 9.90 6.18
CA SER A 183 -6.69 10.85 6.15
C SER A 183 -6.38 11.29 4.72
N PRO A 184 -7.13 12.26 4.18
CA PRO A 184 -6.84 12.82 2.87
C PRO A 184 -5.43 13.46 2.77
N ALA A 185 -4.91 14.03 3.87
CA ALA A 185 -3.53 14.52 3.89
C ALA A 185 -2.53 13.40 3.62
N TRP A 186 -2.70 12.24 4.28
CA TRP A 186 -1.80 11.11 4.09
C TRP A 186 -1.96 10.44 2.72
N ALA A 187 -3.20 10.38 2.19
CA ALA A 187 -3.42 9.94 0.82
C ALA A 187 -2.66 10.84 -0.19
N SER A 188 -2.62 12.16 0.05
CA SER A 188 -1.83 13.09 -0.76
C SER A 188 -0.33 12.85 -0.63
N ILE A 189 0.18 12.66 0.59
CA ILE A 189 1.60 12.31 0.82
C ILE A 189 1.97 11.03 0.06
N ILE A 190 1.12 10.00 0.10
CA ILE A 190 1.35 8.73 -0.60
C ILE A 190 1.34 8.94 -2.12
N ALA A 191 0.36 9.65 -2.68
CA ALA A 191 0.30 9.92 -4.12
C ALA A 191 1.58 10.63 -4.62
N ASN A 192 2.04 11.64 -3.87
CA ASN A 192 3.26 12.37 -4.20
C ASN A 192 4.53 11.51 -4.04
N ALA A 193 4.63 10.68 -2.99
CA ALA A 193 5.77 9.79 -2.82
C ALA A 193 5.86 8.73 -3.92
N LEU A 194 4.71 8.25 -4.41
CA LEU A 194 4.62 7.32 -5.53
C LEU A 194 4.92 7.98 -6.88
N GLY A 195 4.80 9.31 -6.97
CA GLY A 195 4.94 10.06 -8.22
C GLY A 195 3.88 9.70 -9.28
N ARG A 196 2.74 9.15 -8.87
CA ARG A 196 1.71 8.59 -9.76
C ARG A 196 0.30 9.02 -9.35
N PRO A 197 -0.66 9.10 -10.28
CA PRO A 197 -2.06 9.32 -9.94
C PRO A 197 -2.57 8.23 -8.99
N LEU A 198 -3.18 8.66 -7.89
CA LEU A 198 -3.80 7.78 -6.91
C LEU A 198 -5.33 7.89 -7.02
N HIS A 199 -5.95 6.86 -7.59
CA HIS A 199 -7.41 6.75 -7.71
C HIS A 199 -7.99 6.11 -6.44
N LEU A 200 -8.73 6.88 -5.65
CA LEU A 200 -9.36 6.36 -4.43
C LEU A 200 -10.65 5.64 -4.80
N LEU A 201 -10.75 4.37 -4.41
CA LEU A 201 -11.91 3.53 -4.70
C LEU A 201 -13.14 4.01 -3.91
N ASP A 202 -14.30 3.98 -4.56
CA ASP A 202 -15.60 4.21 -3.93
C ASP A 202 -16.13 2.95 -3.21
N GLU A 203 -15.56 1.78 -3.50
CA GLU A 203 -15.89 0.52 -2.80
C GLU A 203 -15.22 0.41 -1.43
N SER A 204 -16.01 0.06 -0.41
CA SER A 204 -15.52 -0.15 0.96
C SER A 204 -15.12 -1.61 1.20
N GLU A 205 -15.83 -2.56 0.58
CA GLU A 205 -15.67 -4.00 0.76
C GLU A 205 -14.97 -4.64 -0.45
N ILE A 206 -13.79 -4.12 -0.80
CA ILE A 206 -13.04 -4.54 -2.00
C ILE A 206 -12.77 -6.06 -2.00
N THR A 207 -12.46 -6.66 -0.86
CA THR A 207 -12.21 -8.10 -0.77
C THR A 207 -13.47 -8.89 -1.10
N ALA A 208 -14.63 -8.53 -0.51
CA ALA A 208 -15.90 -9.22 -0.78
C ALA A 208 -16.33 -9.07 -2.25
N ARG A 209 -16.17 -7.86 -2.82
CA ARG A 209 -16.42 -7.60 -4.24
C ARG A 209 -15.57 -8.52 -5.13
N GLY A 210 -14.27 -8.60 -4.88
CA GLY A 210 -13.38 -9.45 -5.66
C GLY A 210 -13.63 -10.95 -5.49
N THR A 211 -13.98 -11.40 -4.29
CA THR A 211 -14.40 -12.79 -4.06
C THR A 211 -15.63 -13.14 -4.89
N ALA A 212 -16.62 -12.24 -4.98
CA ALA A 212 -17.80 -12.45 -5.80
C ALA A 212 -17.45 -12.53 -7.30
N ILE A 213 -16.58 -11.66 -7.79
CA ILE A 213 -16.09 -11.67 -9.19
C ILE A 213 -15.35 -12.98 -9.50
N LEU A 214 -14.45 -13.42 -8.61
CA LEU A 214 -13.72 -14.68 -8.77
C LEU A 214 -14.64 -15.90 -8.76
N ALA A 215 -15.68 -15.91 -7.92
CA ALA A 215 -16.69 -16.96 -7.92
C ALA A 215 -17.50 -16.99 -9.23
N LEU A 216 -17.95 -15.84 -9.72
CA LEU A 216 -18.66 -15.74 -11.02
C LEU A 216 -17.76 -16.20 -12.18
N ARG A 217 -16.48 -15.85 -12.15
CA ARG A 217 -15.49 -16.29 -13.13
C ARG A 217 -15.29 -17.81 -13.10
N ALA A 218 -15.17 -18.40 -11.90
CA ALA A 218 -15.06 -19.86 -11.75
C ALA A 218 -16.29 -20.61 -12.30
N LEU A 219 -17.46 -19.97 -12.27
CA LEU A 219 -18.70 -20.48 -12.88
C LEU A 219 -18.83 -20.18 -14.39
N GLY A 220 -17.80 -19.59 -15.01
CA GLY A 220 -17.80 -19.22 -16.43
C GLY A 220 -18.82 -18.14 -16.77
N ARG A 221 -19.13 -17.24 -15.83
CA ARG A 221 -20.15 -16.19 -16.00
C ARG A 221 -19.59 -14.81 -16.37
N CYS A 222 -18.29 -14.57 -16.16
CA CYS A 222 -17.64 -13.29 -16.44
C CYS A 222 -16.13 -13.40 -16.64
N GLY A 223 -15.55 -12.38 -17.27
CA GLY A 223 -14.14 -12.03 -17.19
C GLY A 223 -13.80 -11.23 -15.93
N LEU A 224 -12.51 -11.03 -15.65
CA LEU A 224 -12.06 -10.18 -14.55
C LEU A 224 -12.33 -8.69 -14.82
N ALA A 225 -12.25 -8.27 -16.09
CA ALA A 225 -12.44 -6.88 -16.51
C ALA A 225 -13.91 -6.44 -16.65
N ASP A 226 -14.86 -7.37 -16.57
CA ASP A 226 -16.30 -7.08 -16.76
C ASP A 226 -16.90 -6.18 -15.67
N PHE A 227 -16.17 -6.01 -14.56
CA PHE A 227 -16.57 -5.21 -13.41
C PHE A 227 -15.53 -4.11 -13.15
N PRO A 228 -15.54 -3.01 -13.93
CA PRO A 228 -14.61 -1.90 -13.71
C PRO A 228 -14.84 -1.27 -12.31
N PRO A 229 -13.78 -0.75 -11.66
CA PRO A 229 -13.90 -0.12 -10.36
C PRO A 229 -14.58 1.26 -10.50
N ARG A 230 -15.19 1.72 -9.40
CA ARG A 230 -15.65 3.10 -9.26
C ARG A 230 -14.68 3.87 -8.39
N PHE A 231 -14.37 5.09 -8.81
CA PHE A 231 -13.47 5.97 -8.09
C PHE A 231 -14.27 7.11 -7.47
N ALA A 232 -13.99 7.39 -6.20
CA ALA A 232 -14.56 8.53 -5.49
C ALA A 232 -13.89 9.83 -5.96
N TYR A 233 -12.56 9.82 -6.04
CA TYR A 233 -11.75 10.93 -6.54
C TYR A 233 -10.34 10.45 -6.90
N THR A 234 -9.60 11.29 -7.62
CA THR A 234 -8.18 11.07 -7.97
C THR A 234 -7.35 12.16 -7.30
N ILE A 235 -6.21 11.76 -6.74
CA ILE A 235 -5.15 12.69 -6.32
C ILE A 235 -4.06 12.64 -7.37
N GLU A 236 -3.84 13.78 -8.03
CA GLU A 236 -2.71 13.95 -8.95
C GLU A 236 -1.44 14.32 -8.16
N PRO A 237 -0.30 13.67 -8.44
CA PRO A 237 0.97 14.04 -7.82
C PRO A 237 1.39 15.43 -8.30
N VAL A 238 1.96 16.23 -7.40
CA VAL A 238 2.48 17.56 -7.68
C VAL A 238 3.97 17.43 -7.97
N PRO A 239 4.47 17.71 -9.19
CA PRO A 239 5.85 17.43 -9.59
C PRO A 239 6.92 17.96 -8.62
N ALA A 240 6.76 19.20 -8.14
CA ALA A 240 7.70 19.79 -7.17
C ALA A 240 7.74 19.04 -5.82
N ILE A 241 6.62 18.44 -5.39
CA ILE A 241 6.57 17.64 -4.16
C ILE A 241 7.18 16.26 -4.40
N VAL A 242 6.96 15.67 -5.57
CA VAL A 242 7.59 14.39 -5.98
C VAL A 242 9.10 14.51 -5.90
N ASP A 243 9.70 15.58 -6.44
CA ASP A 243 11.14 15.81 -6.38
C ASP A 243 11.67 15.92 -4.95
N ILE A 244 10.94 16.64 -4.09
CA ILE A 244 11.29 16.78 -2.65
C ILE A 244 11.27 15.42 -1.95
N LEU A 245 10.18 14.66 -2.14
CA LEU A 245 10.03 13.35 -1.49
C LEU A 245 10.99 12.31 -2.06
N GLN A 246 11.39 12.41 -3.33
CA GLN A 246 12.44 11.59 -3.90
C GLN A 246 13.79 11.84 -3.20
N ALA A 247 14.16 13.09 -2.96
CA ALA A 247 15.36 13.41 -2.18
C ALA A 247 15.26 12.93 -0.73
N ALA A 248 14.07 12.97 -0.12
CA ALA A 248 13.82 12.40 1.20
C ALA A 248 13.97 10.87 1.20
N ARG A 249 13.51 10.20 0.15
CA ARG A 249 13.65 8.75 -0.04
C ARG A 249 15.09 8.31 -0.08
N GLU A 250 15.94 9.05 -0.79
CA GLU A 250 17.38 8.76 -0.85
C GLU A 250 18.05 8.90 0.53
N ARG A 251 17.65 9.90 1.34
CA ARG A 251 18.12 10.00 2.73
C ARG A 251 17.64 8.83 3.57
N GLN A 252 16.38 8.42 3.40
CA GLN A 252 15.83 7.25 4.09
C GLN A 252 16.57 5.96 3.71
N ALA A 253 16.90 5.77 2.42
CA ALA A 253 17.65 4.62 1.94
C ALA A 253 19.05 4.55 2.56
N ARG A 254 19.77 5.68 2.62
CA ARG A 254 21.08 5.74 3.31
C ARG A 254 20.98 5.39 4.79
N LEU A 255 19.93 5.88 5.48
CA LEU A 255 19.70 5.52 6.88
C LEU A 255 19.38 4.03 7.04
N TYR A 256 18.63 3.45 6.11
CA TYR A 256 18.32 2.01 6.09
C TYR A 256 19.60 1.18 5.99
N GLU A 257 20.48 1.50 5.05
CA GLU A 257 21.77 0.81 4.87
C GLU A 257 22.63 0.89 6.15
N GLN A 258 22.70 2.06 6.78
CA GLN A 258 23.49 2.25 8.02
C GLN A 258 22.94 1.50 9.23
N THR A 259 21.64 1.23 9.27
CA THR A 259 20.98 0.62 10.44
C THR A 259 20.75 -0.88 10.29
N ILE A 260 20.64 -1.37 9.05
CA ILE A 260 20.29 -2.76 8.75
C ILE A 260 21.35 -3.44 7.88
N GLY A 261 22.04 -2.70 7.02
CA GLY A 261 22.98 -3.24 6.02
C GLY A 261 24.19 -3.98 6.61
N ASP A 262 24.57 -3.67 7.86
CA ASP A 262 25.70 -4.32 8.54
C ASP A 262 25.33 -5.63 9.29
N GLY A 263 24.05 -6.04 9.29
CA GLY A 263 23.55 -7.14 10.15
C GLY A 263 22.80 -8.28 9.45
N ALA A 264 22.71 -8.28 8.11
CA ALA A 264 22.00 -9.31 7.34
C ALA A 264 22.92 -10.42 6.80
N GLY A 265 23.88 -10.88 7.63
CA GLY A 265 24.79 -11.99 7.35
C GLY A 265 24.49 -13.23 8.19
#